data_AF-A0A2E6X2B0-F1
#
_entry.id   AF-A0A2E6X2B0-F1
#
_cell.length_a   1.000
_cell.length_b   1.000
_cell.length_c   1.000
_cell.angle_alpha   90.00
_cell.angle_beta   90.00
_cell.angle_gamma   90.00
#
_symmetry.space_group_name_H-M   'P 1'
#
loop_
_entity.id
_entity.type
_entity.pdbx_description
1 polymer ?
#
loop_
_entity_poly.entity_id
_entity_poly.type
_entity_poly.pdbx_seq_one_letter_code
_entity_poly.pdbx_strand_id
1 'polypeptide(L)' 'MAAVAKRQTSLTPDAEGLEGARELGINVSAVAEARREQWLVENADAFAAQSNWHARNGHPLADIIAAPGRASWSR' A
#
# COMPACT_ATOMS: atom_id res chain seq x y z
N MET A 1 -7.99 10.36 19.63
CA MET A 1 -7.63 9.70 18.35
C MET A 1 -6.98 8.38 18.69
N ALA A 2 -7.58 7.26 18.31
CA ALA A 2 -7.03 5.93 18.59
C ALA A 2 -5.89 5.63 17.61
N ALA A 3 -4.74 5.16 18.10
CA ALA A 3 -3.65 4.72 17.26
C ALA A 3 -4.07 3.48 16.47
N VAL A 4 -3.77 3.47 15.16
CA VAL A 4 -4.05 2.33 14.29
C VAL A 4 -3.19 1.14 14.74
N ALA A 5 -3.83 0.01 15.04
CA ALA A 5 -3.12 -1.22 15.41
C ALA A 5 -2.28 -1.71 14.23
N LYS A 6 -0.95 -1.81 14.42
CA LYS A 6 -0.04 -2.33 13.40
C LYS A 6 -0.23 -3.84 13.27
N ARG A 7 -0.39 -4.34 12.03
CA ARG A 7 -0.57 -5.78 11.75
C ARG A 7 0.78 -6.38 11.38
N GLN A 8 1.26 -7.32 12.18
CA GLN A 8 2.52 -8.02 11.92
C GLN A 8 2.42 -8.77 10.59
N THR A 9 3.40 -8.54 9.72
CA THR A 9 3.50 -9.15 8.39
C THR A 9 4.94 -9.60 8.19
N SER A 10 5.13 -10.88 7.85
CA SER A 10 6.45 -11.40 7.50
C SER A 10 6.71 -11.17 6.01
N LEU A 11 7.80 -10.49 5.70
CA LEU A 11 8.27 -10.22 4.33
C LEU A 11 9.76 -10.54 4.29
N THR A 12 10.22 -11.12 3.18
CA THR A 12 11.66 -11.29 2.93
C THR A 12 12.18 -9.98 2.34
N PRO A 13 13.01 -9.21 3.07
CA PRO A 13 13.51 -7.95 2.57
C PRO A 13 14.62 -8.16 1.54
N ASP A 14 14.85 -7.17 0.69
CA ASP A 14 16.03 -7.13 -0.17
C ASP A 14 17.31 -6.88 0.66
N ALA A 15 18.42 -7.48 0.24
CA ALA A 15 19.68 -7.45 1.00
C ALA A 15 20.28 -6.03 1.07
N GLU A 16 20.15 -5.24 0.01
CA GLU A 16 20.67 -3.87 -0.05
C GLU A 16 19.94 -2.94 0.94
N GLY A 17 18.62 -3.05 1.00
CA GLY A 17 17.80 -2.31 1.96
C GLY A 17 18.07 -2.68 3.42
N LEU A 18 18.39 -3.95 3.69
CA LEU A 18 18.80 -4.41 5.03
C LEU A 18 20.16 -3.85 5.45
N GLU A 19 21.14 -3.86 4.54
CA GLU A 19 22.47 -3.33 4.85
C GLU A 19 22.42 -1.81 5.08
N GLY A 20 21.70 -1.07 4.23
CA GLY A 20 21.52 0.37 4.42
C GLY A 20 20.80 0.72 5.74
N ALA A 21 19.79 -0.06 6.14
CA ALA A 21 19.13 0.12 7.44
C ALA A 21 20.07 -0.20 8.61
N ARG A 22 20.91 -1.23 8.47
CA ARG A 22 21.92 -1.64 9.46
C ARG A 22 23.00 -0.59 9.64
N GLU A 23 23.55 -0.04 8.55
CA GLU A 23 24.59 1.00 8.57
C GLU A 23 24.11 2.28 9.26
N LEU A 24 22.83 2.63 9.07
CA LEU A 24 22.22 3.82 9.66
C LEU A 24 21.69 3.58 11.10
N GLY A 25 21.68 2.33 11.58
CA GLY A 25 21.11 1.96 12.87
C GLY A 25 19.59 2.20 12.97
N ILE A 26 18.89 2.26 11.83
CA ILE A 26 17.47 2.57 11.75
C ILE A 26 16.67 1.26 11.70
N ASN A 27 15.52 1.22 12.39
CA ASN A 27 14.62 0.08 12.31
C ASN A 27 14.09 -0.11 10.87
N VAL A 28 14.18 -1.32 10.32
CA VAL A 28 13.72 -1.66 8.96
C VAL A 28 12.26 -1.26 8.71
N SER A 29 11.41 -1.32 9.74
CA SER A 29 10.02 -0.85 9.64
C SER A 29 9.91 0.66 9.40
N ALA A 30 10.79 1.46 10.00
CA ALA A 30 10.82 2.90 9.77
C ALA A 30 11.31 3.24 8.35
N VAL A 31 12.30 2.49 7.84
CA VAL A 31 12.75 2.63 6.44
C VAL A 31 11.63 2.28 5.46
N ALA A 32 10.90 1.19 5.73
CA ALA A 32 9.76 0.79 4.92
C ALA A 32 8.61 1.82 4.98
N GLU A 33 8.33 2.40 6.15
CA GLU A 33 7.34 3.48 6.32
C GLU A 33 7.73 4.72 5.49
N ALA A 34 8.98 5.21 5.60
CA ALA A 34 9.46 6.35 4.82
C ALA A 34 9.43 6.10 3.31
N ARG A 35 9.86 4.91 2.86
CA ARG A 35 9.81 4.52 1.45
C ARG A 35 8.37 4.46 0.93
N ARG A 36 7.43 3.98 1.75
CA ARG A 36 6.01 3.97 1.42
C ARG A 36 5.46 5.38 1.27
N GLU A 37 5.80 6.28 2.19
CA GLU A 37 5.38 7.69 2.11
C GLU A 37 5.90 8.36 0.83
N GLN A 38 7.19 8.18 0.52
CA GLN A 38 7.79 8.70 -0.71
C GLN A 38 7.09 8.15 -1.96
N TRP A 39 6.84 6.83 -2.01
CA TRP A 39 6.14 6.21 -3.13
C TRP A 39 4.71 6.76 -3.30
N LEU A 40 3.99 7.02 -2.20
CA LEU A 40 2.65 7.62 -2.27
C LEU A 40 2.69 9.02 -2.86
N VAL A 41 3.71 9.82 -2.53
CA VAL A 41 3.91 11.15 -3.10
C VAL A 41 4.21 11.06 -4.59
N GLU A 42 5.14 10.19 -4.99
CA GLU A 42 5.53 9.99 -6.40
C GLU A 42 4.37 9.51 -7.27
N ASN A 43 3.45 8.73 -6.70
CA ASN A 43 2.32 8.14 -7.43
C ASN A 43 1.01 8.93 -7.25
N ALA A 44 1.04 10.07 -6.56
CA ALA A 44 -0.15 10.87 -6.28
C ALA A 44 -0.93 11.25 -7.56
N ASP A 45 -0.21 11.72 -8.59
CA ASP A 45 -0.81 12.10 -9.87
C ASP A 45 -1.39 10.89 -10.62
N ALA A 46 -0.72 9.74 -10.56
CA ALA A 46 -1.22 8.50 -11.17
C ALA A 46 -2.53 8.05 -10.51
N PHE A 47 -2.62 8.13 -9.18
CA PHE A 47 -3.86 7.82 -8.45
C PHE A 47 -4.97 8.83 -8.74
N ALA A 48 -4.65 10.11 -8.87
CA ALA A 48 -5.61 11.14 -9.27
C ALA A 48 -6.12 10.93 -10.71
N ALA A 49 -5.23 10.57 -11.64
CA ALA A 49 -5.61 10.23 -13.01
C ALA A 49 -6.51 8.99 -13.05
N GLN A 50 -6.17 7.95 -12.29
CA GLN A 50 -6.98 6.74 -12.17
C GLN A 50 -8.37 7.03 -11.59
N SER A 51 -8.45 7.80 -10.50
CA SER A 51 -9.74 8.14 -9.87
C SER A 51 -10.64 8.97 -10.79
N ASN A 52 -10.07 9.93 -11.50
CA ASN A 52 -10.78 10.72 -12.50
C ASN A 52 -11.29 9.85 -13.67
N TRP A 53 -10.48 8.89 -14.12
CA TRP A 53 -10.91 7.95 -15.15
C TRP A 53 -12.06 7.06 -14.65
N HIS A 54 -11.97 6.52 -13.44
CA HIS A 54 -13.06 5.74 -12.83
C HIS A 54 -14.36 6.56 -12.67
N ALA A 55 -14.27 7.83 -12.28
CA ALA A 55 -15.44 8.69 -12.15
C ALA A 55 -16.16 8.92 -13.49
N ARG A 56 -15.41 8.95 -14.59
CA ARG A 56 -15.94 9.19 -15.95
C ARG A 56 -16.43 7.93 -16.65
N ASN A 57 -15.79 6.78 -16.39
CA ASN A 57 -16.02 5.54 -17.15
C ASN A 57 -16.68 4.45 -16.31
N GLY A 58 -16.82 4.65 -15.00
CA GLY A 58 -17.15 3.60 -14.05
C GLY A 58 -15.93 2.78 -13.64
N HIS A 59 -16.07 2.01 -12.57
CA HIS A 59 -15.00 1.13 -12.11
C HIS A 59 -15.04 -0.19 -12.90
N PRO A 60 -13.92 -0.65 -13.48
CA PRO A 60 -13.91 -1.81 -14.39
C PRO A 60 -14.28 -3.13 -13.69
N LEU A 61 -14.11 -3.17 -12.37
CA LEU A 61 -14.48 -4.32 -11.53
C LEU A 61 -15.76 -4.07 -10.71
N ALA A 62 -16.55 -3.03 -11.03
CA ALA A 62 -17.74 -2.67 -10.25
C ALA A 62 -18.68 -3.87 -10.05
N ASP A 63 -18.97 -4.61 -11.12
CA ASP A 63 -19.88 -5.75 -11.08
C ASP A 63 -19.35 -6.91 -10.22
N ILE A 64 -18.04 -7.15 -10.28
CA ILE A 64 -17.39 -8.21 -9.49
C ILE A 64 -17.37 -7.82 -8.01
N ILE A 65 -17.10 -6.54 -7.70
CA ILE A 65 -17.12 -6.01 -6.33
C ILE A 65 -18.55 -6.03 -5.76
N ALA A 66 -19.56 -5.74 -6.58
CA ALA A 66 -20.96 -5.78 -6.18
C ALA A 66 -21.51 -7.22 -6.10
N ALA A 67 -20.86 -8.19 -6.73
CA ALA A 67 -21.33 -9.56 -6.79
C ALA A 67 -21.49 -10.20 -5.40
N PRO A 68 -22.39 -11.20 -5.25
CA PRO A 68 -22.55 -11.94 -4.00
C PRO A 68 -21.25 -12.62 -3.54
N GLY A 69 -20.40 -13.01 -4.49
CA GLY A 69 -19.09 -13.63 -4.24
C GLY A 69 -18.12 -12.77 -3.43
N ARG A 70 -18.34 -11.44 -3.33
CA ARG A 70 -17.55 -10.58 -2.43
C ARG A 70 -17.59 -11.05 -0.98
N ALA A 71 -18.68 -11.70 -0.57
CA ALA A 71 -18.87 -12.17 0.81
C ALA A 71 -17.88 -13.29 1.19
N SER A 72 -17.33 -14.02 0.22
CA SER A 72 -16.32 -15.04 0.47
C SER A 72 -14.88 -14.50 0.41
N TRP A 73 -14.69 -13.19 0.15
CA TRP A 73 -13.37 -12.56 0.05
C TRP A 73 -12.81 -12.06 1.38
N SER A 74 -13.53 -12.28 2.49
CA SER A 74 -13.01 -11.99 3.83
C SER A 74 -11.81 -12.87 4.14
N ARG A 75 -10.69 -12.22 4.47
CA ARG A 75 -9.43 -12.84 4.91
C ARG A 75 -9.58 -13.61 6.22
#